data_AF-A0A6G9AGV1-F1
#
_entry.id   AF-A0A6G9AGV1-F1
#
_cell.length_a   1.000
_cell.length_b   1.000
_cell.length_c   1.000
_cell.angle_alpha   90.00
_cell.angle_beta   90.00
_cell.angle_gamma   90.00
#
_symmetry.space_group_name_H-M   'P 1'
#
loop_
_entity.id
_entity.type
_entity.pdbx_description
1 polymer ?
#
loop_
_entity_poly.entity_id
_entity_poly.type
_entity_poly.pdbx_seq_one_letter_code
_entity_poly.pdbx_strand_id
1 'polypeptide(L)'
;MKHFFYLRSSYWLALLVCSISIGSWAQSGPFKGANTIVLSTNLADKDAYQSITEVLRSQHISFTADGDVLLMRSESNSTLAGKGYVFKGQLSVNTGIVKLTGRMLDTSYEGNESVSEKSVLISYTKGHASLQRMGFLYMDDLARKLQLALQGAIMYKYQKDPI
;
A
#
# COMPACT_ATOMS: atom_id res chain seq x y z
N MET A 1 -17.01 9.30 -56.64
CA MET A 1 -17.16 8.36 -55.50
C MET A 1 -15.91 8.35 -54.62
N LYS A 2 -15.69 9.39 -53.79
CA LYS A 2 -14.49 9.52 -52.94
C LYS A 2 -14.79 9.91 -51.47
N HIS A 3 -16.05 9.91 -51.06
CA HIS A 3 -16.45 10.45 -49.74
C HIS A 3 -16.87 9.41 -48.70
N PHE A 4 -16.92 8.11 -49.04
CA PHE A 4 -17.39 7.08 -48.09
C PHE A 4 -16.29 6.43 -47.23
N PHE A 5 -15.01 6.66 -47.52
CA PHE A 5 -13.91 6.03 -46.76
C PHE A 5 -13.47 6.80 -45.51
N TYR A 6 -13.72 8.12 -45.45
CA TYR A 6 -13.30 8.94 -44.29
C TYR A 6 -14.20 8.75 -43.08
N LEU A 7 -15.49 8.44 -43.28
CA LEU A 7 -16.44 8.32 -42.17
C LEU A 7 -16.21 7.06 -41.32
N ARG A 8 -15.65 5.98 -41.89
CA ARG A 8 -15.41 4.72 -41.16
C ARG A 8 -14.14 4.75 -40.32
N SER A 9 -13.15 5.57 -40.68
CA SER A 9 -11.87 5.67 -39.97
C SER A 9 -12.00 6.41 -38.62
N SER A 10 -12.88 7.42 -38.54
CA SER A 10 -13.04 8.21 -37.31
C SER A 10 -13.65 7.43 -36.14
N TYR A 11 -14.55 6.47 -36.42
CA TYR A 11 -15.16 5.62 -35.40
C TYR A 11 -14.16 4.70 -34.71
N TRP A 12 -13.16 4.20 -35.44
CA TRP A 12 -12.11 3.34 -34.87
C TRP A 12 -11.15 4.14 -33.98
N LEU A 13 -10.85 5.39 -34.34
CA LEU A 13 -10.07 6.31 -33.52
C LEU A 13 -10.80 6.67 -32.21
N ALA A 14 -12.11 6.93 -32.26
CA ALA A 14 -12.90 7.23 -31.07
C ALA A 14 -12.97 6.05 -30.08
N LEU A 15 -13.08 4.81 -30.59
CA LEU A 15 -13.07 3.60 -29.76
C LEU A 15 -11.72 3.34 -29.09
N LEU A 16 -10.61 3.68 -29.76
CA LEU A 16 -9.25 3.59 -29.20
C LEU A 16 -9.03 4.60 -28.07
N VAL A 17 -9.57 5.81 -28.18
CA VAL A 17 -9.46 6.84 -27.12
C VAL A 17 -10.29 6.46 -25.88
N CYS A 18 -11.43 5.78 -26.05
CA CYS A 18 -12.30 5.38 -24.93
C CYS A 18 -11.85 4.11 -24.19
N SER A 19 -10.95 3.28 -24.76
CA SER A 19 -10.50 2.03 -24.13
C SER A 19 -9.24 2.17 -23.28
N ILE A 20 -8.60 3.35 -23.25
CA ILE A 20 -7.39 3.61 -22.45
C ILE A 20 -7.74 4.10 -21.02
N SER A 21 -9.01 4.34 -20.71
CA SER A 21 -9.46 4.95 -19.45
C SER A 21 -10.13 3.98 -18.47
N ILE A 22 -9.66 2.72 -18.41
CA ILE A 22 -9.84 1.92 -17.18
C ILE A 22 -8.82 2.45 -16.17
N GLY A 23 -9.13 3.61 -15.60
CA GLY A 23 -8.30 4.26 -14.61
C GLY A 23 -8.14 3.35 -13.40
N SER A 24 -6.92 2.88 -13.16
CA SER A 24 -6.49 2.60 -11.79
C SER A 24 -6.59 3.92 -11.04
N TRP A 25 -7.53 4.06 -10.11
CA TRP A 25 -7.73 5.27 -9.30
C TRP A 25 -6.56 5.42 -8.32
N ALA A 26 -5.44 5.88 -8.85
CA ALA A 26 -4.27 6.25 -8.11
C ALA A 26 -4.35 7.75 -7.86
N GLN A 27 -4.44 8.16 -6.60
CA GLN A 27 -4.49 9.58 -6.23
C GLN A 27 -3.22 9.98 -5.52
N SER A 28 -2.84 11.25 -5.63
CA SER A 28 -1.69 11.84 -4.92
C SER A 28 -1.96 12.03 -3.42
N GLY A 29 -3.23 11.99 -3.01
CA GLY A 29 -3.66 12.08 -1.61
C GLY A 29 -4.51 10.88 -1.20
N PRO A 30 -4.59 10.60 0.11
CA PRO A 30 -5.39 9.50 0.61
C PRO A 30 -6.88 9.78 0.40
N PHE A 31 -7.63 8.76 -0.03
CA PHE A 31 -9.06 8.85 -0.29
C PHE A 31 -9.81 7.71 0.40
N LYS A 32 -11.11 7.92 0.65
CA LYS A 32 -11.96 6.93 1.34
C LYS A 32 -11.89 5.58 0.64
N GLY A 33 -11.44 4.55 1.36
CA GLY A 33 -11.30 3.19 0.86
C GLY A 33 -9.89 2.81 0.39
N ALA A 34 -8.95 3.76 0.24
CA ALA A 34 -7.57 3.43 -0.11
C ALA A 34 -6.97 2.46 0.92
N ASN A 35 -6.43 1.34 0.48
CA ASN A 35 -5.87 0.27 1.33
C ASN A 35 -4.46 -0.16 0.90
N THR A 36 -3.95 0.42 -0.18
CA THR A 36 -2.61 0.18 -0.70
C THR A 36 -1.93 1.52 -0.91
N ILE A 37 -0.66 1.61 -0.51
CA ILE A 37 0.22 2.73 -0.85
C ILE A 37 1.26 2.23 -1.82
N VAL A 38 1.44 2.96 -2.92
CA VAL A 38 2.41 2.66 -3.96
C VAL A 38 3.43 3.78 -3.98
N LEU A 39 4.71 3.43 -4.02
CA LEU A 39 5.80 4.37 -4.21
C LEU A 39 6.51 4.05 -5.51
N SER A 40 6.76 5.04 -6.34
CA SER A 40 7.69 4.89 -7.45
C SER A 40 9.13 5.00 -6.96
N THR A 41 10.07 4.38 -7.65
CA THR A 41 11.51 4.57 -7.42
C THR A 41 12.26 4.41 -8.73
N ASN A 42 13.35 5.17 -8.87
CA ASN A 42 14.27 5.04 -10.00
C ASN A 42 15.46 4.11 -9.68
N LEU A 43 15.48 3.55 -8.47
CA LEU A 43 16.49 2.59 -8.05
C LEU A 43 16.22 1.23 -8.69
N ALA A 44 17.27 0.46 -8.94
CA ALA A 44 17.12 -0.95 -9.26
C ALA A 44 16.47 -1.69 -8.08
N ASP A 45 15.69 -2.73 -8.34
CA ASP A 45 14.89 -3.40 -7.30
C ASP A 45 15.75 -3.86 -6.11
N LYS A 46 16.98 -4.35 -6.36
CA LYS A 46 17.94 -4.71 -5.30
C LYS A 46 18.32 -3.51 -4.41
N ASP A 47 18.64 -2.38 -5.02
CA ASP A 47 19.05 -1.16 -4.30
C ASP A 47 17.84 -0.57 -3.54
N ALA A 48 16.65 -0.64 -4.14
CA ALA A 48 15.41 -0.27 -3.49
C ALA A 48 15.17 -1.11 -2.24
N TYR A 49 15.28 -2.45 -2.31
CA TYR A 49 15.18 -3.32 -1.14
C TYR A 49 16.23 -2.97 -0.08
N GLN A 50 17.47 -2.68 -0.48
CA GLN A 50 18.48 -2.25 0.47
C GLN A 50 18.06 -0.98 1.22
N SER A 51 17.68 0.09 0.50
CA SER A 51 17.21 1.34 1.09
C SER A 51 15.97 1.14 1.98
N ILE A 52 15.04 0.27 1.56
CA ILE A 52 13.87 -0.09 2.37
C ILE A 52 14.31 -0.72 3.69
N THR A 53 15.18 -1.73 3.67
CA THR A 53 15.61 -2.41 4.89
C THR A 53 16.39 -1.49 5.82
N GLU A 54 17.16 -0.53 5.30
CA GLU A 54 17.82 0.51 6.10
C GLU A 54 16.81 1.40 6.81
N VAL A 55 15.78 1.87 6.09
CA VAL A 55 14.67 2.62 6.71
C VAL A 55 13.98 1.79 7.79
N LEU A 56 13.62 0.54 7.52
CA LEU A 56 12.95 -0.32 8.50
C LEU A 56 13.79 -0.53 9.76
N ARG A 57 15.10 -0.76 9.61
CA ARG A 57 16.04 -0.85 10.75
C ARG A 57 16.09 0.46 11.54
N SER A 58 16.19 1.61 10.86
CA SER A 58 16.23 2.92 11.50
C SER A 58 14.96 3.25 12.30
N GLN A 59 13.84 2.68 11.89
CA GLN A 59 12.53 2.87 12.52
C GLN A 59 12.22 1.81 13.57
N HIS A 60 13.17 0.91 13.87
CA HIS A 60 12.96 -0.23 14.76
C HIS A 60 11.70 -1.01 14.39
N ILE A 61 11.57 -1.33 13.10
CA ILE A 61 10.48 -2.17 12.58
C ILE A 61 11.06 -3.55 12.34
N SER A 62 10.46 -4.57 12.95
CA SER A 62 10.84 -5.96 12.69
C SER A 62 10.39 -6.38 11.30
N PHE A 63 11.25 -7.04 10.54
CA PHE A 63 10.90 -7.56 9.21
C PHE A 63 11.57 -8.89 8.91
N THR A 64 10.97 -9.63 7.99
CA THR A 64 11.48 -10.91 7.48
C THR A 64 11.18 -10.98 5.98
N ALA A 65 12.10 -11.55 5.21
CA ALA A 65 11.88 -11.82 3.79
C ALA A 65 11.14 -13.15 3.62
N ASP A 66 10.09 -13.13 2.80
CA ASP A 66 9.32 -14.30 2.36
C ASP A 66 9.19 -14.22 0.83
N GLY A 67 10.09 -14.92 0.12
CA GLY A 67 10.27 -14.75 -1.32
C GLY A 67 10.60 -13.31 -1.69
N ASP A 68 9.84 -12.74 -2.64
CA ASP A 68 9.99 -11.36 -3.11
C ASP A 68 9.22 -10.35 -2.23
N VAL A 69 8.75 -10.75 -1.04
CA VAL A 69 7.98 -9.89 -0.15
C VAL A 69 8.72 -9.69 1.17
N LEU A 70 8.76 -8.45 1.66
CA LEU A 70 9.14 -8.11 3.02
C LEU A 70 7.90 -8.08 3.90
N LEU A 71 7.81 -9.03 4.83
CA LEU A 71 6.81 -9.06 5.88
C LEU A 71 7.31 -8.20 7.05
N MET A 72 6.49 -7.26 7.51
CA MET A 72 6.84 -6.31 8.56
C MET A 72 5.90 -6.45 9.74
N ARG A 73 6.42 -6.22 10.95
CA ARG A 73 5.64 -6.21 12.18
C ARG A 73 6.07 -5.02 13.05
N SER A 74 5.09 -4.27 13.55
CA SER A 74 5.38 -3.24 14.57
C SER A 74 5.90 -3.88 15.85
N GLU A 75 6.89 -3.27 16.48
CA GLU A 75 7.42 -3.74 17.75
C GLU A 75 6.41 -3.63 18.90
N SER A 76 6.64 -4.48 19.92
CA SER A 76 5.89 -4.53 21.18
C SER A 76 5.96 -3.23 21.99
N ASN A 77 6.91 -2.35 21.69
CA ASN A 77 7.15 -1.11 22.42
C ASN A 77 6.61 0.13 21.67
N SER A 78 5.89 -0.09 20.56
CA SER A 78 5.34 0.98 19.75
C SER A 78 4.09 1.63 20.38
N THR A 79 3.73 2.83 19.93
CA THR A 79 2.47 3.50 20.32
C THR A 79 1.23 2.67 20.01
N LEU A 80 1.32 1.76 19.03
CA LEU A 80 0.26 0.80 18.71
C LEU A 80 0.15 -0.29 19.78
N ALA A 81 1.29 -0.83 20.23
CA ALA A 81 1.32 -1.86 21.26
C ALA A 81 0.81 -1.36 22.62
N GLY A 82 1.10 -0.10 22.98
CA GLY A 82 0.51 0.55 24.15
C GLY A 82 -1.03 0.68 24.11
N LYS A 83 -1.65 0.43 22.94
CA LYS A 83 -3.10 0.37 22.74
C LYS A 83 -3.62 -1.05 22.49
N GLY A 84 -2.80 -2.08 22.67
CA GLY A 84 -3.16 -3.47 22.39
C GLY A 84 -3.27 -3.80 20.90
N TYR A 85 -2.58 -3.06 20.03
CA TYR A 85 -2.64 -3.27 18.58
C TYR A 85 -1.28 -3.61 17.99
N VAL A 86 -1.28 -4.48 16.98
CA VAL A 86 -0.09 -4.86 16.20
C VAL A 86 -0.35 -4.59 14.72
N PHE A 87 0.57 -3.86 14.07
CA PHE A 87 0.60 -3.73 12.62
C PHE A 87 1.35 -4.92 12.01
N LYS A 88 0.73 -5.63 11.07
CA LYS A 88 1.37 -6.59 10.16
C LYS A 88 1.33 -6.01 8.74
N GLY A 89 2.48 -5.67 8.19
CA GLY A 89 2.63 -5.08 6.86
C GLY A 89 3.27 -6.03 5.87
N GLN A 90 3.05 -5.76 4.58
CA GLN A 90 3.73 -6.43 3.48
C GLN A 90 4.23 -5.39 2.49
N LEU A 91 5.46 -5.56 2.04
CA LEU A 91 6.11 -4.71 1.06
C LEU A 91 6.72 -5.55 -0.05
N SER A 92 6.48 -5.18 -1.31
CA SER A 92 7.13 -5.79 -2.47
C SER A 92 7.67 -4.71 -3.39
N VAL A 93 8.80 -4.95 -4.03
CA VAL A 93 9.38 -4.10 -5.08
C VAL A 93 9.30 -4.88 -6.39
N ASN A 94 8.80 -4.23 -7.43
CA ASN A 94 8.77 -4.81 -8.76
C ASN A 94 8.89 -3.69 -9.80
N THR A 95 9.94 -3.73 -10.62
CA THR A 95 10.14 -2.80 -11.74
C THR A 95 10.05 -1.32 -11.34
N GLY A 96 10.75 -0.93 -10.27
CA GLY A 96 10.72 0.45 -9.78
C GLY A 96 9.42 0.87 -9.12
N ILE A 97 8.54 -0.08 -8.79
CA ILE A 97 7.30 0.15 -8.04
C ILE A 97 7.37 -0.60 -6.72
N VAL A 98 7.27 0.14 -5.63
CA VAL A 98 7.16 -0.38 -4.28
C VAL A 98 5.70 -0.37 -3.86
N LYS A 99 5.17 -1.54 -3.50
CA LYS A 99 3.80 -1.69 -3.01
C LYS A 99 3.83 -1.97 -1.51
N LEU A 100 3.07 -1.19 -0.75
CA LEU A 100 2.91 -1.29 0.69
C LEU A 100 1.44 -1.56 1.04
N THR A 101 1.20 -2.63 1.79
CA THR A 101 -0.12 -3.03 2.30
C THR A 101 0.01 -3.48 3.75
N GLY A 102 -1.12 -3.62 4.45
CA GLY A 102 -1.09 -4.16 5.81
C GLY A 102 -2.45 -4.44 6.43
N ARG A 103 -2.39 -5.04 7.61
CA ARG A 103 -3.52 -5.36 8.47
C ARG A 103 -3.17 -4.97 9.90
N MET A 104 -4.20 -4.56 10.64
CA MET A 104 -4.11 -4.35 12.08
C MET A 104 -4.64 -5.57 12.80
N LEU A 105 -3.98 -5.96 13.86
CA LEU A 105 -4.42 -6.99 14.78
C LEU A 105 -4.75 -6.35 16.11
N ASP A 106 -5.88 -6.76 16.66
CA ASP A 106 -6.25 -6.47 18.04
C ASP A 106 -5.75 -7.62 18.93
N THR A 107 -4.79 -7.31 19.80
CA THR A 107 -4.18 -8.25 20.75
C THR A 107 -4.67 -8.00 22.17
N SER A 108 -5.75 -7.23 22.35
CA SER A 108 -6.30 -6.85 23.67
C SER A 108 -6.92 -8.02 24.47
N TYR A 109 -6.84 -9.25 23.96
CA TYR A 109 -7.36 -10.46 24.62
C TYR A 109 -6.20 -11.39 25.04
N GLU A 110 -5.61 -11.09 26.19
CA GLU A 110 -4.76 -12.04 26.95
C GLU A 110 -5.64 -12.84 27.93
N GLY A 111 -6.53 -13.67 27.40
CA GLY A 111 -7.26 -14.68 28.17
C GLY A 111 -7.00 -16.06 27.56
N ASN A 112 -6.79 -17.06 28.41
CA ASN A 112 -6.30 -18.43 28.16
C ASN A 112 -7.01 -19.32 27.10
N GLU A 113 -7.74 -18.75 26.14
CA GLU A 113 -8.42 -19.49 25.07
C GLU A 113 -7.99 -18.91 23.72
N SER A 114 -7.60 -19.81 22.81
CA SER A 114 -7.12 -19.56 21.44
C SER A 114 -7.46 -18.16 20.91
N VAL A 115 -6.44 -17.30 20.85
CA VAL A 115 -6.53 -15.90 20.40
C VAL A 115 -7.22 -15.84 19.05
N SER A 116 -8.50 -15.46 19.03
CA SER A 116 -9.17 -15.04 17.81
C SER A 116 -8.58 -13.67 17.43
N GLU A 117 -7.41 -13.67 16.80
CA GLU A 117 -6.76 -12.47 16.24
C GLU A 117 -7.79 -11.78 15.32
N LYS A 118 -8.50 -10.76 15.82
CA LYS A 118 -9.42 -9.99 14.98
C LYS A 118 -8.58 -9.14 14.05
N SER A 119 -8.32 -9.67 12.86
CA SER A 119 -7.58 -8.98 11.82
C SER A 119 -8.49 -8.02 11.06
N VAL A 120 -8.06 -6.76 11.00
CA VAL A 120 -8.78 -5.71 10.28
C VAL A 120 -7.90 -5.21 9.15
N LEU A 121 -8.41 -5.29 7.92
CA LEU A 121 -7.74 -4.72 6.76
C LEU A 121 -7.53 -3.22 6.95
N ILE A 122 -6.33 -2.74 6.69
CA ILE A 122 -6.04 -1.31 6.72
C ILE A 122 -6.76 -0.64 5.55
N SER A 123 -7.50 0.41 5.84
CA SER A 123 -8.06 1.28 4.82
C SER A 123 -8.24 2.70 5.34
N TYR A 124 -8.11 3.67 4.44
CA TYR A 124 -8.35 5.06 4.78
C TYR A 124 -9.84 5.29 4.96
N THR A 125 -10.21 5.78 6.14
CA THR A 125 -11.57 6.17 6.48
C THR A 125 -11.58 7.57 7.10
N LYS A 126 -12.67 8.32 6.88
CA LYS A 126 -12.79 9.68 7.41
C LYS A 126 -13.07 9.73 8.92
N GLY A 127 -13.52 8.63 9.54
CA GLY A 127 -13.81 8.57 10.98
C GLY A 127 -12.55 8.64 11.84
N HIS A 128 -12.58 9.41 12.93
CA HIS A 128 -11.40 9.78 13.71
C HIS A 128 -10.77 8.65 14.56
N ALA A 129 -11.50 7.54 14.81
CA ALA A 129 -11.08 6.53 15.80
C ALA A 129 -11.15 5.07 15.30
N SER A 130 -11.22 4.83 13.99
CA SER A 130 -11.25 3.44 13.49
C SER A 130 -9.85 2.82 13.51
N LEU A 131 -9.77 1.53 13.87
CA LEU A 131 -8.53 0.75 13.79
C LEU A 131 -7.94 0.76 12.37
N GLN A 132 -8.82 0.76 11.37
CA GLN A 132 -8.47 0.92 9.95
C GLN A 132 -7.69 2.21 9.68
N ARG A 133 -8.17 3.35 10.20
CA ARG A 133 -7.51 4.64 10.04
C ARG A 133 -6.19 4.68 10.80
N MET A 134 -6.12 4.14 12.02
CA MET A 134 -4.86 4.08 12.77
C MET A 134 -3.79 3.31 12.00
N GLY A 135 -4.13 2.12 11.49
CA GLY A 135 -3.23 1.35 10.65
C GLY A 135 -2.87 2.07 9.35
N PHE A 136 -3.82 2.78 8.74
CA PHE A 136 -3.53 3.55 7.52
C PHE A 136 -2.57 4.70 7.79
N LEU A 137 -2.74 5.44 8.88
CA LEU A 137 -1.83 6.52 9.26
C LEU A 137 -0.42 6.01 9.57
N TYR A 138 -0.30 4.83 10.21
CA TYR A 138 0.99 4.18 10.43
C TYR A 138 1.65 3.79 9.10
N MET A 139 0.88 3.19 8.19
CA MET A 139 1.34 2.81 6.85
C MET A 139 1.76 4.03 6.02
N ASP A 140 1.00 5.12 6.11
CA ASP A 140 1.25 6.40 5.43
C ASP A 140 2.49 7.12 5.96
N ASP A 141 2.71 7.09 7.28
CA ASP A 141 3.95 7.58 7.89
C ASP A 141 5.17 6.77 7.42
N LEU A 142 5.07 5.44 7.39
CA LEU A 142 6.11 4.58 6.85
C LEU A 142 6.38 4.88 5.38
N ALA A 143 5.32 5.06 4.57
CA ALA A 143 5.47 5.41 3.16
C ALA A 143 6.21 6.74 2.98
N ARG A 144 5.93 7.78 3.78
CA ARG A 144 6.67 9.05 3.73
C ARG A 144 8.15 8.88 4.05
N LYS A 145 8.50 8.03 5.01
CA LYS A 145 9.91 7.73 5.35
C LYS A 145 10.61 6.98 4.21
N LEU A 146 9.93 6.00 3.61
CA LEU A 146 10.43 5.27 2.45
C LEU A 146 10.58 6.16 1.22
N GLN A 147 9.66 7.12 1.01
CA GLN A 147 9.70 8.04 -0.12
C GLN A 147 11.01 8.81 -0.20
N LEU A 148 11.52 9.26 0.96
CA LEU A 148 12.79 9.99 1.04
C LEU A 148 13.97 9.12 0.60
N ALA A 149 14.02 7.87 1.07
CA ALA A 149 15.10 6.95 0.73
C ALA A 149 15.03 6.49 -0.74
N LEU A 150 13.82 6.29 -1.25
CA LEU A 150 13.57 5.79 -2.61
C LEU A 150 13.54 6.90 -3.68
N GLN A 151 13.58 8.17 -3.26
CA GLN A 151 13.48 9.36 -4.11
C GLN A 151 12.26 9.30 -5.04
N GLY A 152 11.14 8.89 -4.45
CA GLY A 152 9.92 8.48 -5.14
C GLY A 152 8.75 9.45 -5.05
N ALA A 153 7.67 9.09 -5.75
CA ALA A 153 6.35 9.68 -5.55
C ALA A 153 5.41 8.68 -4.89
N ILE A 154 4.59 9.14 -3.94
CA ILE A 154 3.56 8.34 -3.28
C ILE A 154 2.24 8.44 -4.07
N MET A 155 1.59 7.29 -4.24
CA MET A 155 0.23 7.19 -4.77
C MET A 155 -0.60 6.26 -3.89
N TYR A 156 -1.86 6.61 -3.69
CA TYR A 156 -2.81 5.81 -2.92
C TYR A 156 -3.71 5.05 -3.88
N LYS A 157 -3.98 3.77 -3.59
CA LYS A 157 -4.85 2.92 -4.41
C LYS A 157 -5.83 2.12 -3.56
N TYR A 158 -6.95 1.80 -4.17
CA TYR A 158 -7.81 0.70 -3.73
C TYR A 158 -7.42 -0.56 -4.50
N GLN A 159 -7.08 -1.61 -3.77
CA GLN A 159 -6.88 -2.94 -4.32
C GLN A 159 -7.81 -3.90 -3.60
N LYS A 160 -8.70 -4.55 -4.33
CA LYS A 160 -9.48 -5.65 -3.77
C LYS A 160 -8.50 -6.77 -3.43
N ASP A 161 -8.49 -7.20 -2.17
CA ASP A 161 -7.67 -8.34 -1.75
C ASP A 161 -7.95 -9.53 -2.68
N PRO A 162 -6.92 -10.26 -3.14
CA PRO A 162 -7.16 -11.61 -3.66
C PRO A 162 -7.77 -12.40 -2.51
N ILE A 163 -8.99 -12.89 -2.72
CA ILE A 163 -9.70 -13.81 -1.82
C ILE A 163 -8.88 -15.09 -1.72
#